data_AF-A0A942BGR1-F1
#
_entry.id   AF-A0A942BGR1-F1
#
_cell.length_a   1.000
_cell.length_b   1.000
_cell.length_c   1.000
_cell.angle_alpha   90.00
_cell.angle_beta   90.00
_cell.angle_gamma   90.00
#
_symmetry.space_group_name_H-M   'P 1'
#
loop_
_entity.id
_entity.type
_entity.pdbx_description
1 polymer ?
#
loop_
_entity_poly.entity_id
_entity_poly.type
_entity_poly.pdbx_seq_one_letter_code
_entity_poly.pdbx_strand_id
1 'polypeptide(L)'
;MSELTLDPHNDSHDEHNHHVHPVSSYLKTLGALFVLMVITVWAAQIPLGSWGNNLVAMGIATTKATLVVLYFMHVRYGTSLVKLWAILGFLWVPLLGFTLADYATRQYEMVPTWNANDKGSALARDRSGTVGDSKKSMEEQTEANVRGRF
;
A
#
# COMPACT_ATOMS: atom_id res chain seq x y z
N MET A 1 32.73 -66.12 31.80
CA MET A 1 32.98 -64.92 32.64
C MET A 1 32.52 -63.73 31.83
N SER A 2 31.34 -63.24 32.18
CA SER A 2 30.50 -62.27 31.47
C SER A 2 30.85 -60.85 31.93
N GLU A 3 32.03 -60.36 31.56
CA GLU A 3 32.41 -58.96 31.80
C GLU A 3 32.06 -58.16 30.54
N LEU A 4 30.75 -57.92 30.37
CA LEU A 4 30.23 -56.82 29.58
C LEU A 4 30.61 -55.55 30.36
N THR A 5 31.77 -54.98 30.09
CA THR A 5 32.18 -53.69 30.63
C THR A 5 31.19 -52.64 30.14
N LEU A 6 30.14 -52.44 30.92
CA LEU A 6 29.25 -51.30 30.84
C LEU A 6 30.12 -50.07 31.07
N ASP A 7 30.50 -49.40 29.99
CA ASP A 7 30.79 -47.98 30.07
C ASP A 7 29.54 -47.34 30.70
N PRO A 8 29.65 -46.68 31.86
CA PRO A 8 28.61 -45.76 32.27
C PRO A 8 28.65 -44.65 31.21
N HIS A 9 27.83 -44.83 30.17
CA HIS A 9 27.41 -43.75 29.29
C HIS A 9 26.84 -42.69 30.23
N ASN A 10 27.71 -41.73 30.59
CA ASN A 10 27.34 -40.53 31.30
C ASN A 10 26.60 -39.69 30.27
N ASP A 11 25.38 -40.13 29.97
CA ASP A 11 24.35 -39.36 29.33
C ASP A 11 24.01 -38.28 30.37
N SER A 12 24.84 -37.24 30.39
CA SER A 12 24.50 -35.98 31.00
C SER A 12 23.20 -35.57 30.33
N HIS A 13 22.10 -35.89 31.00
CA HIS A 13 20.77 -35.43 30.65
C HIS A 13 20.87 -33.91 30.55
N ASP A 14 20.98 -33.43 29.31
CA ASP A 14 20.78 -32.05 28.96
C ASP A 14 19.39 -31.70 29.47
N GLU A 15 19.32 -31.09 30.65
CA GLU A 15 18.13 -30.42 31.13
C GLU A 15 17.85 -29.28 30.15
N HIS A 16 17.08 -29.59 29.11
CA HIS A 16 16.44 -28.63 28.24
C HIS A 16 15.46 -27.82 29.09
N ASN A 17 16.02 -26.85 29.82
CA ASN A 17 15.32 -25.78 30.48
C ASN A 17 14.59 -25.01 29.38
N HIS A 18 13.36 -25.43 29.08
CA HIS A 18 12.42 -24.72 28.24
C HIS A 18 12.31 -23.30 28.79
N HIS A 19 13.04 -22.36 28.19
CA HIS A 19 12.96 -20.93 28.46
C HIS A 19 11.60 -20.43 27.94
N VAL A 20 10.53 -20.77 28.66
CA VAL A 20 9.18 -20.31 28.34
C VAL A 20 9.12 -18.85 28.72
N HIS A 21 8.98 -17.98 27.71
CA HIS A 21 8.78 -16.56 27.96
C HIS A 21 7.54 -16.36 28.86
N PRO A 22 7.65 -15.57 29.95
CA PRO A 22 6.59 -15.50 30.95
C PRO A 22 5.30 -14.93 30.33
N VAL A 23 4.20 -15.65 30.53
CA VAL A 23 2.83 -15.27 30.13
C VAL A 23 2.42 -13.87 30.57
N SER A 24 3.06 -13.34 31.62
CA SER A 24 2.88 -11.96 32.11
C SER A 24 3.14 -10.89 31.03
N SER A 25 4.11 -11.09 30.14
CA SER A 25 4.40 -10.12 29.06
C SER A 25 3.27 -10.03 28.04
N TYR A 26 2.63 -11.16 27.72
CA TYR A 26 1.50 -11.20 26.80
C TYR A 26 0.24 -10.58 27.42
N LEU A 27 -0.01 -10.85 28.70
CA LEU A 27 -1.16 -10.30 29.43
C LEU A 27 -1.11 -8.77 29.58
N LYS A 28 0.07 -8.20 29.87
CA LYS A 28 0.26 -6.74 29.94
C LYS A 28 0.02 -6.07 28.59
N THR A 29 0.53 -6.68 27.51
CA THR A 29 0.34 -6.18 26.14
C THR A 29 -1.14 -6.20 25.77
N LEU A 30 -1.83 -7.33 26.03
CA LEU A 30 -3.27 -7.49 25.79
C LEU A 30 -4.10 -6.45 26.54
N GLY A 31 -3.79 -6.20 27.82
CA GLY A 31 -4.44 -5.13 28.59
C GLY A 31 -4.24 -3.74 27.98
N ALA A 32 -3.00 -3.41 27.59
CA ALA A 32 -2.69 -2.11 26.98
C ALA A 32 -3.45 -1.88 25.65
N LEU A 33 -3.57 -2.93 24.82
CA LEU A 33 -4.33 -2.87 23.57
C LEU A 33 -5.84 -2.73 23.80
N PHE A 34 -6.37 -3.40 24.82
CA PHE A 34 -7.78 -3.32 25.17
C PHE A 34 -8.15 -1.91 25.65
N VAL A 35 -7.30 -1.30 26.49
CA VAL A 35 -7.45 0.09 26.92
C VAL A 35 -7.42 1.04 25.72
N LEU A 36 -6.47 0.85 24.81
CA LEU A 36 -6.37 1.70 23.61
C LEU A 36 -7.58 1.53 22.68
N MET A 37 -8.17 0.34 22.60
CA MET A 37 -9.41 0.09 21.86
C MET A 37 -10.59 0.85 22.47
N VAL A 38 -10.75 0.81 23.79
CA VAL A 38 -11.79 1.59 24.47
C VAL A 38 -11.60 3.09 24.20
N ILE A 39 -10.36 3.59 24.28
CA ILE A 39 -10.04 4.98 23.96
C ILE A 39 -10.38 5.32 22.50
N THR A 40 -10.09 4.44 21.53
CA THR A 40 -10.46 4.69 20.11
C THR A 40 -11.96 4.81 19.91
N VAL A 41 -12.74 3.92 20.51
CA VAL A 41 -14.21 3.95 20.39
C VAL A 41 -14.74 5.22 21.03
N TRP A 42 -14.18 5.62 22.17
CA TRP A 42 -14.63 6.81 22.87
C TRP A 42 -14.26 8.11 22.14
N ALA A 43 -13.05 8.19 21.60
CA ALA A 43 -12.61 9.33 20.79
C ALA A 43 -13.43 9.49 19.50
N ALA A 44 -13.85 8.37 18.88
CA ALA A 44 -14.70 8.38 17.69
C ALA A 44 -16.10 8.97 17.95
N GLN A 45 -16.56 8.97 19.19
CA GLN A 45 -17.87 9.52 19.58
C GLN A 45 -17.83 11.03 19.84
N ILE A 46 -16.65 11.68 19.81
CA ILE A 46 -16.52 13.12 20.04
C ILE A 46 -16.56 13.85 18.69
N PRO A 47 -17.60 14.65 18.39
CA PRO A 47 -17.72 15.36 17.12
C PRO A 47 -16.80 16.60 17.10
N LEU A 48 -15.51 16.41 16.83
CA LEU A 48 -14.49 17.48 16.79
C LEU A 48 -14.36 18.19 15.42
N GLY A 49 -15.38 18.10 14.56
CA GLY A 49 -15.33 18.61 13.18
C GLY A 49 -14.48 17.73 12.24
N SER A 50 -14.67 17.89 10.92
CA SER A 50 -14.11 17.01 9.88
C SER A 50 -12.57 16.86 9.94
N TRP A 51 -11.84 17.96 10.16
CA TRP A 51 -10.38 17.94 10.24
C TRP A 51 -9.87 17.48 11.61
N GLY A 52 -10.52 17.87 12.71
CA GLY A 52 -10.12 17.48 14.06
C GLY A 52 -10.25 15.98 14.30
N ASN A 53 -11.33 15.37 13.80
CA ASN A 53 -11.56 13.94 13.97
C ASN A 53 -10.52 13.09 13.21
N ASN A 54 -10.08 13.55 12.03
CA ASN A 54 -9.07 12.83 11.24
C ASN A 54 -7.69 12.85 11.91
N LEU A 55 -7.28 14.01 12.46
CA LEU A 55 -6.03 14.12 13.22
C LEU A 55 -6.03 13.24 14.48
N VAL A 56 -7.15 13.22 15.22
CA VAL A 56 -7.32 12.35 16.39
C VAL A 56 -7.29 10.88 15.99
N ALA A 57 -7.99 10.49 14.91
CA ALA A 57 -7.97 9.12 14.41
C ALA A 57 -6.56 8.67 13.99
N MET A 58 -5.80 9.52 13.30
CA MET A 58 -4.40 9.25 12.90
C MET A 58 -3.46 9.18 14.10
N GLY A 59 -3.65 10.04 15.10
CA GLY A 59 -2.88 10.02 16.35
C GLY A 59 -3.06 8.69 17.09
N ILE A 60 -4.32 8.27 17.30
CA ILE A 60 -4.60 7.02 18.03
C ILE A 60 -4.18 5.79 17.21
N ALA A 61 -4.37 5.82 15.89
CA ALA A 61 -3.89 4.76 15.00
C ALA A 61 -2.36 4.59 15.09
N THR A 62 -1.61 5.69 15.13
CA THR A 62 -0.14 5.67 15.27
C THR A 62 0.27 5.13 16.63
N THR A 63 -0.34 5.60 17.73
CA THR A 63 -0.06 5.07 19.08
C THR A 63 -0.32 3.57 19.17
N LYS A 64 -1.40 3.08 18.54
CA LYS A 64 -1.71 1.65 18.47
C LYS A 64 -0.64 0.88 17.73
N ALA A 65 -0.24 1.35 16.55
CA ALA A 65 0.79 0.72 15.75
C ALA A 65 2.14 0.66 16.50
N THR A 66 2.54 1.73 17.18
CA THR A 66 3.76 1.77 17.98
C THR A 66 3.75 0.75 19.12
N LEU A 67 2.63 0.63 19.86
CA LEU A 67 2.49 -0.39 20.90
C LEU A 67 2.60 -1.81 20.36
N VAL A 68 1.97 -2.10 19.22
CA VAL A 68 2.02 -3.42 18.58
C VAL A 68 3.46 -3.78 18.19
N VAL A 69 4.20 -2.86 17.57
CA VAL A 69 5.59 -3.14 17.14
C VAL A 69 6.52 -3.31 18.34
N LEU A 70 6.40 -2.49 19.38
CA LEU A 70 7.29 -2.56 20.54
C LEU A 70 7.05 -3.80 21.41
N TYR A 71 5.77 -4.13 21.67
CA TYR A 71 5.40 -5.16 22.65
C TYR A 71 4.99 -6.49 22.02
N PHE A 72 4.16 -6.48 20.97
CA PHE A 72 3.66 -7.72 20.34
C PHE A 72 4.73 -8.42 19.51
N MET A 73 5.54 -7.67 18.77
CA MET A 73 6.69 -8.23 18.05
C MET A 73 7.91 -8.45 18.96
N HIS A 74 7.81 -8.16 20.26
CA HIS A 74 8.90 -8.27 21.23
C HIS A 74 10.19 -7.58 20.76
N VAL A 75 10.11 -6.57 19.88
CA VAL A 75 11.27 -5.92 19.25
C VAL A 75 12.23 -5.38 20.30
N ARG A 76 11.71 -4.85 21.42
CA ARG A 76 12.55 -4.31 22.51
C ARG A 76 13.41 -5.37 23.19
N TYR A 77 12.88 -6.57 23.35
CA TYR A 77 13.43 -7.64 24.20
C TYR A 77 13.98 -8.84 23.40
N GLY A 78 13.67 -8.91 22.10
CA GLY A 78 14.13 -9.94 21.18
C GLY A 78 15.55 -9.71 20.67
N THR A 79 16.04 -10.69 19.91
CA THR A 79 17.38 -10.68 19.31
C THR A 79 17.55 -9.53 18.30
N SER A 80 18.79 -9.11 18.06
CA SER A 80 19.11 -8.04 17.10
C SER A 80 18.61 -8.34 15.68
N LEU A 81 18.44 -9.63 15.33
CA LEU A 81 17.87 -10.05 14.04
C LEU A 81 16.39 -9.65 13.92
N VAL A 82 15.59 -9.86 14.97
CA VAL A 82 14.16 -9.47 14.99
C VAL A 82 14.01 -7.95 14.86
N LYS A 83 14.88 -7.18 15.51
CA LYS A 83 14.91 -5.72 15.40
C LYS A 83 15.19 -5.25 13.98
N LEU A 84 16.13 -5.90 13.29
CA LEU A 84 16.47 -5.58 11.90
C LEU A 84 15.27 -5.81 10.97
N TRP A 85 14.64 -6.99 11.05
CA TRP A 85 13.45 -7.32 10.25
C TRP A 85 12.26 -6.41 10.55
N ALA A 86 12.07 -5.99 11.81
CA ALA A 86 11.02 -5.02 12.16
C ALA A 86 11.26 -3.65 11.52
N ILE A 87 12.52 -3.17 11.48
CA ILE A 87 12.87 -1.90 10.81
C ILE A 87 12.66 -2.03 9.30
N LEU A 88 13.09 -3.14 8.68
CA LEU A 88 12.88 -3.41 7.26
C LEU A 88 11.39 -3.43 6.89
N GLY A 89 10.55 -4.09 7.69
CA GLY A 89 9.10 -4.10 7.49
C GLY A 89 8.47 -2.72 7.64
N PHE A 90 8.89 -1.94 8.64
CA PHE A 90 8.39 -0.58 8.83
C PHE A 90 8.86 0.38 7.73
N LEU A 91 10.09 0.21 7.22
CA LEU A 91 10.64 0.98 6.09
C LEU A 91 9.86 0.74 4.79
N TRP A 92 9.25 -0.43 4.63
CA TRP A 92 8.45 -0.75 3.43
C TRP A 92 7.10 0.00 3.39
N VAL A 93 6.51 0.36 4.54
CA VAL A 93 5.23 1.11 4.60
C VAL A 93 5.28 2.49 3.93
N PRO A 94 6.26 3.39 4.20
CA PRO A 94 6.36 4.66 3.48
C PRO A 94 6.69 4.47 2.00
N LEU A 95 7.34 3.39 1.59
CA LEU A 95 7.51 3.08 0.17
C LEU A 95 6.17 2.84 -0.50
N LEU A 96 5.24 2.13 0.15
CA LEU A 96 3.88 1.97 -0.36
C LEU A 96 3.18 3.33 -0.49
N GLY A 97 3.29 4.20 0.51
CA GLY A 97 2.77 5.57 0.43
C GLY A 97 3.39 6.38 -0.73
N PHE A 98 4.70 6.24 -0.95
CA PHE A 98 5.40 6.86 -2.07
C PHE A 98 4.92 6.33 -3.42
N THR A 99 4.66 5.03 -3.55
CA THR A 99 4.05 4.48 -4.78
C THR A 99 2.65 5.02 -5.01
N LEU A 100 1.81 5.16 -3.98
CA LEU A 100 0.49 5.78 -4.13
C LEU A 100 0.61 7.26 -4.52
N ALA A 101 1.56 8.00 -3.94
CA ALA A 101 1.83 9.37 -4.32
C ALA A 101 2.27 9.48 -5.80
N ASP A 102 3.14 8.57 -6.24
CA ASP A 102 3.54 8.46 -7.64
C ASP A 102 2.32 8.22 -8.55
N TYR A 103 1.49 7.22 -8.25
CA TYR A 103 0.23 6.97 -8.96
C TYR A 103 -0.72 8.17 -8.97
N ALA A 104 -0.85 8.86 -7.84
CA ALA A 104 -1.70 10.04 -7.72
C ALA A 104 -1.19 11.20 -8.60
N THR A 105 0.10 11.26 -8.92
CA THR A 105 0.68 12.35 -9.72
C THR A 105 0.72 12.04 -11.22
N ARG A 106 0.58 10.76 -11.63
CA ARG A 106 0.57 10.34 -13.04
C ARG A 106 -0.61 10.87 -13.86
N GLN A 107 -1.70 11.29 -13.22
CA GLN A 107 -2.88 11.86 -13.89
C GLN A 107 -2.62 13.21 -14.60
N TYR A 108 -1.47 13.84 -14.38
CA TYR A 108 -1.07 15.06 -15.07
C TYR A 108 -0.38 14.82 -16.42
N GLU A 109 -0.09 13.56 -16.77
CA GLU A 109 0.35 13.21 -18.12
C GLU A 109 -0.88 13.18 -19.04
N MET A 110 -1.03 14.21 -19.87
CA MET A 110 -1.95 14.20 -21.00
C MET A 110 -1.49 13.14 -21.99
N VAL A 111 -2.02 11.93 -21.85
CA VAL A 111 -1.74 10.83 -22.78
C VAL A 111 -2.26 11.25 -24.16
N PRO A 112 -1.41 11.29 -25.19
CA PRO A 112 -1.85 11.49 -26.56
C PRO A 112 -2.86 10.41 -26.93
N THR A 113 -4.14 10.77 -26.94
CA THR A 113 -5.16 9.83 -27.34
C THR A 113 -5.10 9.67 -28.86
N TRP A 114 -5.53 8.51 -29.36
CA TRP A 114 -5.68 8.27 -30.81
C TRP A 114 -6.90 9.02 -31.39
N ASN A 115 -7.67 9.68 -30.53
CA ASN A 115 -8.80 10.50 -30.93
C ASN A 115 -8.30 11.90 -31.30
N ALA A 116 -8.43 12.24 -32.58
CA ALA A 116 -8.02 13.53 -33.12
C ALA A 116 -8.77 14.75 -32.54
N ASN A 117 -9.80 14.53 -31.71
CA ASN A 117 -10.65 15.58 -31.15
C ASN A 117 -10.33 15.89 -29.66
N ASP A 118 -9.39 15.16 -29.06
CA ASP A 118 -9.02 15.37 -27.66
C ASP A 118 -7.92 16.43 -27.59
N LYS A 119 -8.07 17.43 -26.71
CA LYS A 119 -7.17 18.60 -26.65
C LYS A 119 -5.71 18.26 -26.26
N GLY A 120 -5.43 17.00 -25.91
CA GLY A 120 -4.10 16.46 -25.60
C GLY A 120 -3.55 15.48 -26.64
N SER A 121 -4.22 15.27 -27.78
CA SER A 121 -3.72 14.37 -28.83
C SER A 121 -2.47 14.96 -29.51
N ALA A 122 -1.33 14.26 -29.42
CA ALA A 122 -0.02 14.69 -29.96
C ALA A 122 0.02 14.86 -31.49
N LEU A 123 -1.04 14.48 -32.19
CA LEU A 123 -1.17 14.70 -33.62
C LEU A 123 -2.26 15.76 -33.84
N ALA A 124 -1.84 17.02 -34.03
CA ALA A 124 -2.67 18.00 -34.73
C ALA A 124 -2.80 17.52 -36.17
N ARG A 125 -3.66 16.52 -36.39
CA ARG A 125 -3.91 15.98 -37.72
C ARG A 125 -4.67 17.07 -38.44
N ASP A 126 -3.98 17.77 -39.35
CA ASP A 126 -4.60 18.67 -40.32
C ASP A 126 -5.59 17.89 -41.18
N ARG A 127 -6.80 17.70 -40.64
CA ARG A 127 -7.96 17.13 -41.32
C ARG A 127 -8.76 18.25 -41.99
N SER A 128 -8.17 19.43 -42.20
CA SER A 128 -8.85 20.52 -42.91
C SER A 128 -8.96 20.23 -44.40
N GLY A 129 -8.10 19.39 -44.97
CA GLY A 129 -8.01 19.22 -46.42
C GLY A 129 -8.69 18.00 -47.06
N THR A 130 -9.14 16.99 -46.30
CA THR A 130 -9.36 15.66 -46.92
C THR A 130 -10.81 15.18 -47.03
N VAL A 131 -11.72 15.59 -46.15
CA VAL A 131 -13.11 15.07 -46.17
C VAL A 131 -14.10 16.07 -46.76
N GLY A 132 -14.06 17.33 -46.33
CA GLY A 132 -14.96 18.38 -46.84
C GLY A 132 -14.65 18.78 -48.28
N ASP A 133 -13.36 18.85 -48.62
CA ASP A 133 -12.91 19.25 -49.96
C ASP A 133 -13.19 18.17 -51.01
N SER A 134 -13.02 16.89 -50.63
CA SER A 134 -13.37 15.76 -51.49
C SER A 134 -14.89 15.69 -51.76
N LYS A 135 -15.72 15.94 -50.74
CA LYS A 135 -17.20 16.04 -50.89
C LYS A 135 -17.60 17.17 -51.84
N LYS A 136 -17.03 18.35 -51.65
CA LYS A 136 -17.33 19.53 -52.48
C LYS A 136 -16.88 19.33 -53.93
N SER A 137 -15.70 18.72 -54.14
CA SER A 137 -15.22 18.34 -55.47
C SER A 137 -16.15 17.32 -56.16
N MET A 138 -16.70 16.36 -55.40
CA MET A 138 -17.65 15.38 -55.94
C MET A 138 -19.03 16.02 -56.25
N GLU A 139 -19.50 16.94 -55.43
CA GLU A 139 -20.76 17.66 -55.65
C GLU A 139 -20.65 18.62 -56.86
N GLU A 140 -19.56 19.37 -56.95
CA GLU A 140 -19.31 20.29 -58.07
C GLU A 140 -19.14 19.53 -59.39
N GLN A 141 -18.48 18.36 -59.39
CA GLN A 141 -18.39 17.48 -60.56
C GLN A 141 -19.77 16.90 -60.95
N THR A 142 -20.61 16.58 -59.96
CA THR A 142 -21.95 16.06 -60.21
C THR A 142 -22.85 17.14 -60.81
N GLU A 143 -22.82 18.36 -60.28
CA GLU A 143 -23.58 19.49 -60.82
C GLU A 143 -23.11 19.92 -62.21
N ALA A 144 -21.79 19.89 -62.45
CA ALA A 144 -21.23 20.18 -63.77
C ALA A 144 -21.67 19.15 -64.83
N ASN A 145 -21.71 17.86 -64.48
CA ASN A 145 -22.17 16.79 -65.37
C ASN A 145 -23.68 16.89 -65.68
N VAL A 146 -24.50 17.33 -64.70
CA VAL A 146 -25.94 17.53 -64.90
C VAL A 146 -26.23 18.75 -65.79
N ARG A 147 -25.43 19.82 -65.68
CA ARG A 147 -25.59 21.04 -66.50
C ARG A 147 -25.14 20.90 -67.96
N GLY A 148 -24.21 20.00 -68.26
CA GLY A 148 -23.71 19.78 -69.63
C GLY A 148 -24.58 18.84 -70.50
N ARG A 149 -25.71 18.35 -69.97
CA ARG A 149 -26.60 17.37 -70.63
C ARG A 149 -27.91 17.96 -71.20
N PHE A 150 -28.07 19.29 -71.14
CA PHE A 150 -29.14 20.05 -71.78
C PHE A 150 -28.53 21.09 -72.73
#